data_AF-A0A967THM6-F1
#
_entry.id   AF-A0A967THM6-F1
#
_cell.length_a   1.000
_cell.length_b   1.000
_cell.length_c   1.000
_cell.angle_alpha   90.00
_cell.angle_beta   90.00
_cell.angle_gamma   90.00
#
_symmetry.space_group_name_H-M   'P 1'
#
loop_
_entity.id
_entity.type
_entity.pdbx_description
1 polymer ?
#
loop_
_entity_poly.entity_id
_entity_poly.type
_entity_poly.pdbx_seq_one_letter_code
_entity_poly.pdbx_strand_id
1 'polypeptide(L)' 'TVVVHPASGSGAWEAAIANTLSPGDRVLVFKQGFFADKWAEIAGRFGLDVRVHPWDMREGLAPPAVTAALEEEGDV' A
#
# COMPACT_ATOMS: atom_id res chain seq x y z
N THR A 1 8.85 17.64 8.88
CA THR A 1 8.95 17.30 10.31
C THR A 1 8.92 15.81 10.47
N VAL A 2 9.77 15.22 11.31
CA VAL A 2 9.73 13.80 11.65
C VAL A 2 8.93 13.63 12.94
N VAL A 3 8.00 12.67 12.98
CA VAL A 3 7.12 12.40 14.13
C VAL A 3 7.37 10.99 14.64
N VAL A 4 7.43 10.83 15.97
CA VAL A 4 7.48 9.51 16.62
C VAL A 4 6.08 9.17 17.10
N HIS A 5 5.55 8.03 16.65
CA HIS A 5 4.20 7.58 17.00
C HIS A 5 4.28 6.49 18.09
N PRO A 6 3.65 6.66 19.27
CA PRO A 6 3.74 5.72 20.38
C PRO A 6 2.84 4.49 20.15
N ALA A 7 3.18 3.68 19.15
CA ALA A 7 2.51 2.43 18.81
C ALA A 7 3.51 1.42 18.22
N SER A 8 3.03 0.21 17.89
CA SER A 8 3.79 -0.75 17.08
C SER A 8 3.91 -0.25 15.63
N GLY A 9 4.65 -0.99 14.80
CA GLY A 9 4.78 -0.68 13.37
C GLY A 9 3.45 -0.55 12.63
N SER A 10 2.43 -1.35 12.98
CA SER A 10 1.10 -1.25 12.35
C SER A 10 0.38 0.05 12.69
N GLY A 11 0.58 0.60 13.89
CA GLY A 11 0.02 1.90 14.27
C GLY A 11 0.58 3.04 13.42
N ALA A 12 1.86 2.95 12.99
CA ALA A 12 2.42 3.91 12.04
C ALA A 12 1.78 3.78 10.64
N TRP A 13 1.37 2.59 10.22
CA TRP A 13 0.69 2.37 8.94
C TRP A 13 -0.72 2.98 8.94
N GLU A 14 -1.47 2.73 10.01
CA GLU A 14 -2.80 3.33 10.24
C GLU A 14 -2.69 4.85 10.29
N ALA A 15 -1.69 5.39 10.99
CA ALA A 15 -1.45 6.83 11.04
C ALA A 15 -1.12 7.42 9.67
N ALA A 16 -0.32 6.75 8.84
CA ALA A 16 -0.04 7.20 7.47
C ALA A 16 -1.34 7.26 6.65
N ILE A 17 -2.08 6.16 6.58
CA ILE A 17 -3.33 6.06 5.79
C ILE A 17 -4.34 7.14 6.23
N ALA A 18 -4.61 7.22 7.53
CA ALA A 18 -5.64 8.10 8.07
C ALA A 18 -5.36 9.59 7.85
N ASN A 19 -4.10 9.99 7.63
CA ASN A 19 -3.71 11.38 7.46
C ASN A 19 -3.48 11.77 5.99
N THR A 20 -3.31 10.82 5.08
CA THR A 20 -2.94 11.11 3.68
C THR A 20 -3.99 10.67 2.67
N LEU A 21 -4.95 9.82 3.04
CA LEU A 21 -5.94 9.25 2.13
C LEU A 21 -7.35 9.37 2.71
N SER A 22 -8.33 9.37 1.82
CA SER A 22 -9.76 9.39 2.12
C SER A 22 -10.43 8.10 1.65
N PRO A 23 -11.53 7.65 2.30
CA PRO A 23 -12.30 6.52 1.80
C PRO A 23 -12.70 6.70 0.33
N GLY A 24 -12.53 5.65 -0.47
CA GLY A 24 -12.73 5.66 -1.92
C GLY A 24 -11.48 5.99 -2.74
N ASP A 25 -10.42 6.51 -2.11
CA ASP A 25 -9.13 6.65 -2.79
C ASP A 25 -8.61 5.27 -3.18
N ARG A 26 -8.02 5.20 -4.37
CA ARG A 26 -7.39 3.99 -4.88
C ARG A 26 -5.97 3.89 -4.35
N VAL A 27 -5.50 2.65 -4.13
CA VAL A 27 -4.11 2.36 -3.79
C VAL A 27 -3.66 1.08 -4.47
N LEU A 28 -2.45 1.11 -5.03
CA LEU A 28 -1.81 -0.06 -5.63
C LEU A 28 -0.84 -0.73 -4.65
N VAL A 29 -1.01 -2.04 -4.43
CA VAL A 29 -0.16 -2.86 -3.56
C VAL A 29 0.42 -4.02 -4.35
N PHE A 30 1.74 -4.15 -4.37
CA PHE A 30 2.41 -5.32 -4.96
C PHE A 30 2.49 -6.45 -3.94
N LYS A 31 2.10 -7.66 -4.33
CA LYS A 31 2.11 -8.83 -3.44
C LYS A 31 3.54 -9.32 -3.17
N GLN A 32 4.23 -8.64 -2.25
CA GLN A 32 5.61 -8.88 -1.85
C GLN A 32 5.70 -9.43 -0.42
N GLY A 33 4.91 -10.47 -0.14
CA GLY A 33 4.92 -11.17 1.14
C GLY A 33 4.03 -10.56 2.23
N PHE A 34 4.24 -11.03 3.45
CA PHE A 34 3.32 -10.85 4.58
C PHE A 34 2.96 -9.38 4.87
N PHE A 35 3.92 -8.47 4.79
CA PHE A 35 3.67 -7.07 5.10
C PHE A 35 2.84 -6.37 4.03
N ALA A 36 3.01 -6.71 2.75
CA ALA A 36 2.16 -6.18 1.69
C ALA A 36 0.69 -6.60 1.90
N ASP A 37 0.48 -7.87 2.24
CA ASP A 37 -0.87 -8.38 2.56
C ASP A 37 -1.48 -7.64 3.75
N LYS A 38 -0.69 -7.32 4.78
CA LYS A 38 -1.17 -6.57 5.96
C LYS A 38 -1.48 -5.10 5.66
N TRP A 39 -0.66 -4.44 4.84
CA TRP A 39 -0.95 -3.09 4.36
C TRP A 39 -2.26 -3.05 3.56
N ALA A 40 -2.44 -3.99 2.62
CA ALA A 40 -3.68 -4.12 1.85
C ALA A 40 -4.91 -4.36 2.75
N GLU A 41 -4.79 -5.23 3.74
CA GLU A 41 -5.86 -5.51 4.70
C GLU A 41 -6.26 -4.26 5.49
N ILE A 42 -5.29 -3.51 6.02
CA ILE A 42 -5.58 -2.29 6.79
C ILE A 42 -6.16 -1.21 5.89
N ALA A 43 -5.57 -0.97 4.72
CA ALA A 43 -6.08 0.00 3.74
C ALA A 43 -7.55 -0.25 3.38
N GLY A 44 -7.93 -1.51 3.13
CA GLY A 44 -9.32 -1.89 2.87
C GLY A 44 -10.26 -1.60 4.05
N ARG A 45 -9.80 -1.78 5.30
CA ARG A 45 -10.59 -1.42 6.50
C ARG A 45 -10.81 0.09 6.64
N PHE A 46 -9.94 0.91 6.06
CA PHE A 46 -10.12 2.37 5.96
C PHE A 46 -11.01 2.79 4.78
N GLY A 47 -11.57 1.84 4.02
CA GLY A 47 -12.47 2.10 2.91
C GLY A 47 -11.77 2.49 1.61
N LEU A 48 -10.48 2.19 1.46
CA LEU A 48 -9.73 2.41 0.22
C LEU A 48 -10.05 1.33 -0.82
N ASP A 49 -10.01 1.69 -2.11
CA ASP A 49 -10.05 0.73 -3.22
C ASP A 49 -8.64 0.15 -3.44
N VAL A 50 -8.39 -1.00 -2.81
CA VAL A 50 -7.07 -1.64 -2.82
C VAL A 50 -6.92 -2.55 -4.03
N ARG A 51 -6.00 -2.19 -4.92
CA ARG A 51 -5.59 -3.00 -6.08
C ARG A 51 -4.35 -3.80 -5.75
N VAL A 52 -4.50 -5.13 -5.70
CA VAL A 52 -3.36 -6.02 -5.42
C VAL A 52 -2.78 -6.53 -6.73
N HIS A 53 -1.59 -6.04 -7.08
CA HIS A 53 -0.84 -6.52 -8.23
C HIS A 53 -0.08 -7.81 -7.88
N PRO A 54 -0.31 -8.93 -8.59
CA PRO A 54 0.41 -10.16 -8.35
C PRO A 54 1.90 -10.01 -8.71
N TRP A 55 2.78 -10.60 -7.92
CA TRP A 55 4.23 -10.54 -8.15
C TRP A 55 4.92 -11.81 -7.66
N ASP A 56 6.06 -12.17 -8.26
CA ASP A 56 6.90 -13.24 -7.71
C ASP A 56 7.72 -12.70 -6.54
N MET A 57 7.41 -13.17 -5.33
CA MET A 57 8.08 -12.76 -4.09
C MET A 57 9.57 -13.13 -4.04
N ARG A 58 10.05 -13.97 -4.95
CA ARG A 58 11.48 -14.32 -5.08
C ARG A 58 12.26 -13.30 -5.89
N GLU A 59 11.57 -12.42 -6.62
CA GLU A 59 12.16 -11.37 -7.42
C GLU A 59 11.97 -10.01 -6.75
N GLY A 60 13.05 -9.23 -6.71
CA GLY A 60 12.96 -7.83 -6.31
C GLY A 60 12.01 -7.08 -7.24
N LEU A 61 11.20 -6.18 -6.68
CA LEU A 61 10.30 -5.36 -7.49
C LEU A 61 11.12 -4.35 -8.31
N ALA A 62 11.22 -4.61 -9.61
CA ALA A 62 11.99 -3.77 -10.52
C ALA A 62 11.24 -2.44 -10.77
N PRO A 63 11.91 -1.27 -10.75
CA PRO A 63 11.25 0.01 -10.99
C PRO A 63 10.41 0.09 -12.27
N PRO A 64 10.85 -0.46 -13.43
CA PRO A 64 10.03 -0.43 -14.65
C PRO A 64 8.69 -1.17 -14.52
N ALA A 65 8.64 -2.22 -13.71
CA ALA A 65 7.40 -2.95 -13.47
C ALA A 65 6.41 -2.14 -12.63
N VAL A 66 6.92 -1.35 -11.68
CA VAL A 66 6.08 -0.42 -10.90
C VAL A 66 5.46 0.62 -11.82
N THR A 67 6.27 1.25 -12.69
CA THR A 67 5.77 2.24 -13.66
C THR A 67 4.70 1.64 -14.58
N ALA A 68 4.94 0.46 -15.14
CA ALA A 68 3.98 -0.19 -16.02
C ALA A 68 2.63 -0.49 -15.32
N ALA A 69 2.67 -0.97 -14.08
CA ALA A 69 1.46 -1.25 -13.32
C ALA A 69 0.70 0.04 -12.94
N LEU A 70 1.41 1.14 -12.65
CA LEU A 70 0.80 2.46 -12.44
C LEU A 70 0.13 2.98 -13.72
N GLU A 71 0.76 2.81 -14.89
CA GLU A 71 0.18 3.19 -16.18
C GLU A 71 -1.08 2.38 -16.53
N GLU A 72 -1.10 1.09 -16.16
CA GLU A 72 -2.25 0.20 -16.37
C GLU A 72 -3.46 0.57 -15.49
N GLU A 73 -3.23 0.81 -14.20
CA GLU A 73 -4.31 1.11 -13.24
C GLU A 73 -4.78 2.59 -13.31
N GLY A 74 -3.90 3.49 -13.77
CA GLY A 74 -4.17 4.91 -13.90
C GLY A 74 -4.01 5.65 -12.57
N ASP A 75 -5.01 6.46 -12.20
CA ASP A 75 -4.97 7.26 -10.96
C ASP A 75 -5.18 6.37 -9.73
N VAL A 76 -4.07 6.05 -9.05
CA VAL A 76 -3.93 5.20 -7.86
C VAL A 76 -2.92 5.78 -6.86
#